data_AF-A0A947FGK6-F1
#
_entry.id   AF-A0A947FGK6-F1
#
_cell.length_a   1.000
_cell.length_b   1.000
_cell.length_c   1.000
_cell.angle_alpha   90.00
_cell.angle_beta   90.00
_cell.angle_gamma   90.00
#
_symmetry.space_group_name_H-M   'P 1'
#
loop_
_entity.id
_entity.type
_entity.pdbx_description
1 polymer ?
#
loop_
_entity_poly.entity_id
_entity_poly.type
_entity_poly.pdbx_seq_one_letter_code
_entity_poly.pdbx_strand_id
1 'polypeptide(L)'
;MELTIQRNDLLRGLQKSQSVAEKRSSMPVLSNVLLEAKEQQLHLTATNLEVSFTGSHEANVTKEGAVTIQARKFYEIVKELPFPELRITEKENQWVNI
;
A
#
# COMPACT_ATOMS: atom_id res chain seq x y z
N MET A 1 4.19 -10.72 -5.36
CA MET A 1 4.61 -9.96 -4.17
C MET A 1 4.26 -10.71 -2.88
N GLU A 2 5.20 -10.80 -1.93
CA GLU A 2 4.98 -11.31 -0.57
C GLU A 2 5.95 -10.61 0.41
N LEU A 3 5.39 -10.05 1.50
CA LEU A 3 6.17 -9.34 2.52
C LEU A 3 5.51 -9.38 3.89
N THR A 4 6.29 -9.07 4.92
CA THR A 4 5.82 -8.82 6.29
C THR A 4 6.28 -7.44 6.77
N ILE A 5 5.38 -6.66 7.35
CA ILE A 5 5.64 -5.27 7.78
C ILE A 5 4.96 -4.95 9.12
N GLN A 6 5.55 -4.04 9.89
CA GLN A 6 4.92 -3.50 11.09
C GLN A 6 3.67 -2.68 10.71
N ARG A 7 2.54 -2.96 11.38
CA ARG A 7 1.26 -2.29 11.12
C ARG A 7 1.37 -0.78 11.20
N ASN A 8 2.09 -0.26 12.18
CA ASN A 8 2.24 1.19 12.38
C ASN A 8 3.03 1.86 11.25
N ASP A 9 3.97 1.15 10.63
CA ASP A 9 4.73 1.67 9.49
C ASP A 9 3.87 1.72 8.24
N LEU A 10 3.15 0.63 7.98
CA LEU A 10 2.18 0.57 6.89
C LEU A 10 1.09 1.65 7.02
N LEU A 11 0.53 1.83 8.23
CA LEU A 11 -0.48 2.87 8.50
C LEU A 11 0.04 4.28 8.21
N ARG A 12 1.29 4.59 8.58
CA ARG A 12 1.89 5.90 8.32
C ARG A 12 2.01 6.16 6.81
N GLY A 13 2.45 5.18 6.04
CA GLY A 13 2.52 5.27 4.58
C GLY A 13 1.13 5.46 3.97
N LEU A 14 0.19 4.58 4.31
CA LEU A 14 -1.17 4.59 3.78
C LEU A 14 -1.95 5.85 4.13
N GLN A 15 -1.73 6.44 5.32
CA GLN A 15 -2.36 7.70 5.70
C GLN A 15 -1.97 8.84 4.75
N LYS A 16 -0.68 8.91 4.37
CA LYS A 16 -0.21 9.90 3.41
C LYS A 16 -0.71 9.58 2.01
N SER A 17 -0.61 8.32 1.58
CA SER A 17 -1.08 7.88 0.27
C SER A 17 -2.56 8.20 0.03
N GLN A 18 -3.46 7.92 0.99
CA GLN A 18 -4.88 8.22 0.81
C GLN A 18 -5.21 9.72 0.78
N SER A 19 -4.33 10.56 1.34
CA SER A 19 -4.54 12.02 1.34
C SER A 19 -4.19 12.64 -0.02
N VAL A 20 -3.28 12.00 -0.76
CA VAL A 20 -2.91 12.37 -2.14
C VAL A 20 -3.83 11.69 -3.16
N ALA A 21 -4.20 10.43 -2.93
CA ALA A 21 -5.08 9.69 -3.83
C ALA A 21 -6.50 10.27 -3.82
N GLU A 22 -6.98 10.73 -4.98
CA GLU A 22 -8.27 11.40 -5.09
C GLU A 22 -9.45 10.43 -5.05
N LYS A 23 -10.43 10.72 -4.18
CA LYS A 23 -11.65 9.90 -4.03
C LYS A 23 -12.63 10.02 -5.21
N ARG A 24 -12.62 11.13 -5.94
CA ARG A 24 -13.54 11.43 -7.05
C ARG A 24 -12.78 11.86 -8.30
N SER A 25 -11.80 11.05 -8.71
CA SER A 25 -11.13 11.26 -9.98
C SER A 25 -11.96 10.67 -11.13
N SER A 26 -11.95 11.32 -12.29
CA SER A 26 -12.41 10.72 -13.55
C SER A 26 -11.53 9.52 -13.97
N MET A 27 -10.35 9.37 -13.36
CA MET A 27 -9.40 8.29 -13.56
C MET A 27 -9.32 7.41 -12.30
N PRO A 28 -10.07 6.29 -12.23
CA PRO A 28 -10.15 5.45 -11.03
C PRO A 28 -8.79 4.94 -10.52
N VAL A 29 -7.79 4.80 -11.39
CA VAL A 29 -6.43 4.37 -11.01
C VAL A 29 -5.75 5.37 -10.06
N LEU A 30 -6.10 6.66 -10.11
CA LEU A 30 -5.55 7.69 -9.23
C LEU A 30 -6.12 7.64 -7.81
N SER A 31 -7.16 6.82 -7.58
CA SER A 31 -7.65 6.50 -6.23
C SER A 31 -6.83 5.37 -5.55
N ASN A 32 -5.91 4.74 -6.30
CA ASN A 32 -5.09 3.66 -5.79
C ASN A 32 -3.76 4.18 -5.23
N VAL A 33 -3.15 3.35 -4.38
CA VAL A 33 -1.73 3.41 -4.01
C VAL A 33 -1.03 2.22 -4.66
N LEU A 34 0.13 2.47 -5.25
CA LEU A 34 1.06 1.45 -5.70
C LEU A 34 1.89 0.97 -4.51
N LEU A 35 1.90 -0.34 -4.29
CA LEU A 35 2.72 -1.05 -3.32
C LEU A 35 3.80 -1.83 -4.08
N GLU A 36 5.06 -1.57 -3.77
CA GLU A 36 6.20 -2.27 -4.38
C GLU A 36 7.08 -2.87 -3.28
N ALA A 37 7.20 -4.19 -3.26
CA ALA A 37 8.08 -4.91 -2.35
C ALA A 37 9.40 -5.21 -3.07
N LYS A 38 10.50 -4.61 -2.60
CA LYS A 38 11.82 -4.73 -3.20
C LYS A 38 12.91 -4.46 -2.16
N GLU A 39 14.04 -5.16 -2.22
CA GLU A 39 15.25 -4.83 -1.42
C GLU A 39 14.99 -4.63 0.10
N GLN A 40 14.18 -5.50 0.73
CA GLN A 40 13.78 -5.39 2.15
C GLN A 40 13.00 -4.11 2.51
N GLN A 41 12.35 -3.52 1.52
CA GLN A 41 11.48 -2.36 1.70
C GLN A 41 10.14 -2.55 1.01
N LEU A 42 9.13 -1.94 1.59
CA LEU A 42 7.87 -1.65 0.94
C LEU A 42 7.87 -0.17 0.53
N HIS A 43 7.78 0.08 -0.77
CA HIS A 43 7.56 1.41 -1.32
C HIS A 43 6.07 1.64 -1.57
N LEU A 44 5.59 2.82 -1.18
CA LEU A 44 4.23 3.27 -1.43
C LEU A 44 4.26 4.51 -2.31
N THR A 45 3.55 4.48 -3.44
CA THR A 45 3.42 5.61 -4.35
C THR A 45 1.95 5.94 -4.61
N ALA A 46 1.57 7.20 -4.43
CA ALA A 46 0.24 7.71 -4.78
C ALA A 46 0.37 9.05 -5.50
N THR A 47 -0.54 9.34 -6.43
CA THR A 47 -0.50 10.59 -7.22
C THR A 47 -1.88 10.99 -7.70
N ASN A 48 -2.09 12.30 -7.82
CA ASN A 48 -3.24 12.88 -8.52
C ASN A 48 -2.83 13.69 -9.76
N LEU A 49 -1.66 13.41 -10.34
CA LEU A 49 -1.01 14.11 -11.46
C LEU A 49 -0.44 15.49 -11.15
N GLU A 50 -0.90 16.16 -10.09
CA GLU A 50 -0.35 17.44 -9.64
C GLU A 50 0.65 17.26 -8.49
N VAL A 51 0.33 16.34 -7.58
CA VAL A 51 1.13 16.02 -6.41
C VAL A 51 1.31 14.51 -6.34
N SER A 52 2.51 14.09 -5.98
CA SER A 52 2.81 12.70 -5.67
C SER A 52 3.36 12.55 -4.25
N PHE A 53 3.04 11.41 -3.64
CA PHE A 53 3.68 10.93 -2.44
C PHE A 53 4.45 9.66 -2.78
N THR A 54 5.70 9.60 -2.32
CA THR A 54 6.51 8.39 -2.27
C THR A 54 7.02 8.18 -0.85
N GLY A 55 6.93 6.95 -0.36
CA GLY A 55 7.44 6.58 0.97
C GLY A 55 8.03 5.17 0.94
N SER A 56 9.09 4.98 1.71
CA SER A 56 9.75 3.67 1.87
C SER A 56 9.68 3.26 3.34
N HIS A 57 9.31 2.01 3.58
CA HIS A 57 9.18 1.44 4.91
C HIS A 57 9.91 0.10 4.96
N GLU A 58 10.61 -0.16 6.06
CA GLU A 58 11.31 -1.43 6.26
C GLU A 58 10.29 -2.58 6.31
N ALA A 59 10.56 -3.63 5.56
CA ALA A 59 9.70 -4.80 5.48
C ALA A 59 10.53 -6.04 5.18
N ASN A 60 10.13 -7.19 5.72
CA ASN A 60 10.74 -8.45 5.34
C ASN A 60 10.11 -8.94 4.03
N VAL A 61 10.84 -8.83 2.91
CA VAL A 61 10.33 -9.19 1.59
C VAL A 61 10.75 -10.62 1.25
N THR A 62 9.80 -11.54 1.19
CA THR A 62 10.04 -12.93 0.81
C THR A 62 9.87 -13.17 -0.68
N LYS A 63 9.07 -12.33 -1.35
CA LYS A 63 8.91 -12.34 -2.81
C LYS A 63 8.68 -10.92 -3.32
N GLU A 64 9.60 -10.43 -4.16
CA GLU A 64 9.42 -9.13 -4.79
C GLU A 64 8.17 -9.06 -5.66
N GLY A 65 7.71 -7.84 -5.94
CA GLY A 65 6.60 -7.59 -6.85
C GLY A 65 5.86 -6.30 -6.52
N ALA A 66 4.85 -6.02 -7.32
CA ALA A 66 4.12 -4.76 -7.25
C ALA A 66 2.62 -4.98 -7.46
N VAL A 67 1.79 -4.25 -6.73
CA VAL A 67 0.33 -4.26 -6.90
C VAL A 67 -0.23 -2.88 -6.59
N THR A 68 -1.33 -2.51 -7.24
CA THR A 68 -2.08 -1.31 -6.85
C THR A 68 -3.33 -1.69 -6.07
N ILE A 69 -3.65 -0.91 -5.03
CA ILE A 69 -4.83 -1.14 -4.19
C ILE A 69 -5.53 0.18 -3.88
N GLN A 70 -6.84 0.16 -3.72
CA GLN A 70 -7.63 1.34 -3.34
C GLN A 70 -7.11 1.93 -2.01
N ALA A 71 -6.50 3.10 -2.07
CA ALA A 71 -5.69 3.65 -0.97
C ALA A 71 -6.52 3.81 0.31
N ARG A 72 -7.71 4.40 0.18
CA ARG A 72 -8.60 4.64 1.31
C ARG A 72 -9.14 3.34 1.93
N LYS A 73 -9.63 2.42 1.09
CA LYS A 73 -10.18 1.14 1.58
C LYS A 73 -9.10 0.36 2.32
N PHE A 74 -7.89 0.32 1.76
CA PHE A 74 -6.80 -0.41 2.37
C PHE A 74 -6.35 0.22 3.69
N TYR A 75 -6.27 1.55 3.76
CA TYR A 75 -6.03 2.25 5.02
C TYR A 75 -7.09 1.90 6.09
N GLU A 76 -8.37 1.96 5.74
CA GLU A 76 -9.48 1.64 6.66
C GLU A 76 -9.37 0.19 7.17
N ILE A 77 -9.08 -0.78 6.29
CA ILE A 77 -8.88 -2.19 6.67
C ILE A 77 -7.69 -2.33 7.65
N VAL A 78 -6.51 -1.82 7.28
CA VAL A 78 -5.30 -1.95 8.10
C VAL A 78 -5.48 -1.29 9.47
N LYS A 79 -6.24 -0.19 9.54
CA LYS A 79 -6.52 0.52 10.78
C LYS A 79 -7.32 -0.34 11.77
N GLU A 80 -8.24 -1.16 11.29
CA GLU A 80 -9.09 -2.01 12.15
C GLU A 80 -8.42 -3.34 12.54
N LEU A 81 -7.32 -3.73 11.88
CA LEU A 81 -6.61 -4.97 12.24
C LEU A 81 -5.92 -4.83 13.62
N PRO A 82 -6.07 -5.81 14.52
CA PRO A 82 -5.51 -5.75 15.89
C PRO A 82 -4.06 -6.26 15.97
N PHE A 83 -3.44 -6.64 14.85
CA PHE A 83 -2.13 -7.28 14.83
C PHE A 83 -1.00 -6.25 14.70
N PRO A 84 0.09 -6.37 15.48
CA PRO A 84 1.23 -5.46 15.41
C PRO A 84 2.02 -5.61 14.11
N GLU A 85 2.02 -6.80 13.53
CA GLU A 85 2.72 -7.16 12.30
C GLU A 85 1.73 -7.79 11.31
N LEU A 86 1.88 -7.47 10.03
CA LEU A 86 0.97 -7.87 8.96
C LEU A 86 1.74 -8.54 7.84
N ARG A 87 1.21 -9.65 7.33
CA ARG A 87 1.76 -10.36 6.17
C ARG A 87 0.89 -10.07 4.96
N ILE A 88 1.47 -9.49 3.92
CA ILE A 88 0.78 -9.16 2.68
C ILE A 88 1.22 -10.14 1.59
N THR A 89 0.26 -10.74 0.89
CA THR A 89 0.54 -11.67 -0.20
C THR A 89 -0.34 -11.38 -1.40
N GLU A 90 0.28 -11.19 -2.55
CA GLU A 90 -0.39 -11.14 -3.85
C GLU A 90 -0.63 -12.57 -4.36
N LYS A 91 -1.89 -12.85 -4.71
CA LYS A 91 -2.37 -14.08 -5.32
C LYS A 91 -2.69 -13.87 -6.81
N GLU A 92 -3.16 -14.93 -7.45
CA GLU A 92 -3.70 -14.87 -8.80
C GLU A 92 -4.79 -13.78 -8.93
N ASN A 93 -4.95 -13.25 -10.14
CA ASN A 93 -5.88 -12.15 -10.45
C ASN A 93 -5.68 -10.88 -9.59
N GLN A 94 -4.44 -10.63 -9.13
CA GLN A 94 -4.07 -9.46 -8.32
C GLN A 94 -4.85 -9.35 -6.99
N TRP A 95 -5.31 -10.48 -6.46
CA TRP A 95 -5.93 -10.51 -5.14
C TRP A 95 -4.87 -10.31 -4.06
N VAL A 96 -5.14 -9.42 -3.11
CA VAL A 96 -4.24 -9.14 -1.99
C VAL A 96 -4.83 -9.74 -0.72
N ASN A 97 -4.09 -10.66 -0.11
CA ASN A 97 -4.37 -11.18 1.22
C ASN A 97 -3.55 -10.42 2.26
N ILE A 98 -4.17 -10.13 3.40
CA ILE A 98 -3.56 -9.49 4.57
C ILE A 98 -4.06 -10.11 5.87
#